data_AF-A0A2A2I2G8-F1
#
_entry.id   AF-A0A2A2I2G8-F1
#
_cell.length_a   1.000
_cell.length_b   1.000
_cell.length_c   1.000
_cell.angle_alpha   90.00
_cell.angle_beta   90.00
_cell.angle_gamma   90.00
#
_symmetry.space_group_name_H-M   'P 1'
#
loop_
_entity.id
_entity.type
_entity.pdbx_description
1 polymer ?
#
loop_
_entity_poly.entity_id
_entity_poly.type
_entity_poly.pdbx_seq_one_letter_code
_entity_poly.pdbx_strand_id
1 'polypeptide(L)' 'MYDEIIETATGLASRFTLDRSVLPSSVEVDVNGQSVPRDPSRQNGFDVILLEDGARIAFYGDALPENGDAITVTYDYVPE' A
#
# COMPACT_ATOMS: atom_id res chain seq x y z
N MET A 1 14.90 -1.71 -7.26
CA MET A 1 13.68 -0.88 -7.16
C MET A 1 12.75 -1.36 -8.25
N TYR A 2 11.56 -1.83 -7.86
CA TYR A 2 10.53 -2.34 -8.78
C TYR A 2 9.31 -1.44 -8.58
N ASP A 3 8.83 -0.83 -9.66
CA ASP A 3 7.70 0.08 -9.62
C ASP A 3 6.45 -0.67 -10.11
N GLU A 4 5.56 -1.02 -9.20
CA GLU A 4 4.26 -1.61 -9.54
C GLU A 4 3.20 -0.49 -9.55
N ILE A 5 2.74 -0.12 -10.75
CA ILE A 5 1.69 0.88 -10.91
C ILE A 5 0.34 0.16 -10.75
N ILE A 6 -0.31 0.32 -9.59
CA ILE A 6 -1.67 -0.18 -9.40
C ILE A 6 -2.65 0.87 -9.94
N GLU A 7 -3.02 0.70 -11.21
CA GLU A 7 -3.67 1.72 -12.05
C GLU A 7 -5.12 2.06 -11.69
N THR A 8 -5.79 1.43 -10.71
CA THR A 8 -7.20 1.79 -10.43
C THR A 8 -7.70 1.41 -9.04
N ALA A 9 -7.88 2.41 -8.16
CA ALA A 9 -8.69 2.27 -6.96
C ALA A 9 -10.19 2.34 -7.32
N THR A 10 -10.87 1.19 -7.36
CA THR A 10 -12.30 1.11 -7.73
C THR A 10 -13.26 1.52 -6.59
N GLY A 11 -12.81 2.37 -5.66
CA GLY A 11 -13.55 2.76 -4.45
C GLY A 11 -13.82 1.61 -3.45
N LEU A 12 -13.59 0.35 -3.85
CA LEU A 12 -13.62 -0.87 -3.04
C LEU A 12 -12.22 -1.42 -2.74
N ALA A 13 -11.18 -0.81 -3.32
CA ALA A 13 -9.80 -1.25 -3.21
C ALA A 13 -9.16 -0.73 -1.90
N SER A 14 -9.73 -1.09 -0.75
CA SER A 14 -9.10 -0.79 0.56
C SER A 14 -7.96 -1.76 0.88
N ARG A 15 -7.66 -2.69 -0.03
CA ARG A 15 -6.70 -3.79 0.15
C ARG A 15 -5.97 -4.07 -1.15
N PHE A 16 -4.68 -3.79 -1.18
CA PHE A 16 -3.79 -4.15 -2.28
C PHE A 16 -2.97 -5.35 -1.85
N THR A 17 -3.03 -6.44 -2.62
CA THR A 17 -2.15 -7.60 -2.41
C THR A 17 -0.89 -7.38 -3.23
N LEU A 18 0.27 -7.54 -2.62
CA LEU A 18 1.56 -7.49 -3.28
C LEU A 18 1.98 -8.92 -3.58
N ASP A 19 2.33 -9.20 -4.83
CA ASP A 19 2.65 -10.55 -5.34
C ASP A 19 4.03 -11.06 -4.88
N ARG A 20 4.77 -10.28 -4.08
CA ARG A 20 6.11 -10.62 -3.59
C ARG A 20 6.28 -10.39 -2.09
N SER A 21 7.22 -11.12 -1.49
CA SER A 21 7.68 -10.86 -0.12
C SER A 21 8.38 -9.50 -0.04
N VAL A 22 7.69 -8.54 0.56
CA VAL A 22 8.16 -7.16 0.71
C VAL A 22 8.82 -6.95 2.07
N LEU A 23 9.74 -5.99 2.14
CA LEU A 23 10.21 -5.45 3.41
C LEU A 23 9.18 -4.40 3.91
N PRO A 24 8.45 -4.64 5.02
CA PRO A 24 7.40 -3.71 5.46
C PRO A 24 7.91 -2.30 5.78
N SER A 25 9.19 -2.19 6.14
CA SER A 25 9.85 -0.91 6.46
C SER A 25 10.20 -0.08 5.23
N SER A 26 10.23 -0.67 4.03
CA SER A 26 10.53 0.04 2.78
C SER A 26 9.28 0.40 1.98
N VAL A 27 8.09 0.06 2.47
CA VAL A 27 6.85 0.37 1.75
C VAL A 27 6.58 1.85 1.87
N GLU A 28 6.48 2.51 0.72
CA GLU A 28 6.04 3.89 0.55
C GLU A 28 4.76 3.88 -0.28
N VAL A 29 3.81 4.71 0.11
CA VAL A 29 2.49 4.78 -0.53
C VAL A 29 2.18 6.22 -0.84
N ASP A 30 1.82 6.49 -2.09
CA ASP A 30 1.35 7.78 -2.56
C ASP A 30 -0.06 7.66 -3.12
N VAL A 31 -0.97 8.52 -2.67
CA VAL A 31 -2.34 8.64 -3.16
C VAL A 31 -2.46 9.98 -3.88
N ASN A 32 -2.75 9.97 -5.18
CA ASN A 32 -2.75 11.15 -6.05
C ASN A 32 -1.45 11.97 -5.96
N GLY A 33 -0.30 11.31 -5.75
CA GLY A 33 1.00 11.95 -5.57
C GLY A 33 1.21 12.57 -4.19
N GLN A 34 0.33 12.32 -3.22
CA GLN A 34 0.52 12.67 -1.82
C GLN A 34 0.95 11.44 -1.02
N SER A 35 2.10 11.54 -0.37
CA SER A 35 2.60 10.47 0.48
C SER A 35 1.70 10.25 1.70
N VAL A 36 1.24 9.02 1.86
CA VAL A 36 0.45 8.59 3.01
C VAL A 36 1.40 8.01 4.05
N PRO A 37 1.38 8.48 5.32
CA PRO A 37 2.25 7.93 6.34
C PRO A 37 1.83 6.51 6.73
N ARG A 38 2.81 5.68 7.08
CA ARG A 38 2.55 4.37 7.67
C ARG A 38 2.06 4.54 9.10
N ASP A 39 0.92 3.94 9.42
CA ASP A 39 0.32 3.93 10.76
C ASP A 39 -0.01 2.50 11.22
N PRO A 40 0.90 1.82 11.93
CA PRO A 40 0.67 0.51 12.53
C PRO A 40 -0.44 0.51 13.60
N SER A 41 -0.81 1.68 14.13
CA SER A 41 -1.92 1.82 15.09
C SER A 41 -3.30 1.83 14.42
N ARG A 42 -3.34 1.90 13.08
CA ARG A 42 -4.55 1.80 12.24
C ARG A 42 -5.59 2.87 12.53
N GLN A 43 -5.14 4.07 12.89
CA GLN A 43 -5.99 5.23 13.18
C GLN A 43 -6.10 6.15 11.97
N ASN A 44 -4.98 6.52 11.34
CA ASN A 44 -4.95 7.36 10.16
C ASN A 44 -3.65 7.17 9.36
N GLY A 45 -3.73 6.52 8.20
CA GLY A 45 -2.59 6.18 7.36
C GLY A 45 -2.75 4.81 6.69
N PHE A 46 -1.63 4.20 6.31
CA PHE A 46 -1.63 2.82 5.80
C PHE A 46 -0.87 1.86 6.73
N ASP A 47 -1.24 0.58 6.73
CA ASP A 47 -0.48 -0.50 7.39
C ASP A 47 -0.16 -1.60 6.38
N VAL A 48 0.92 -2.33 6.66
CA VAL A 48 1.39 -3.46 5.87
C VAL A 48 1.15 -4.73 6.66
N ILE A 49 0.25 -5.57 6.16
CA ILE A 49 -0.13 -6.85 6.73
C ILE A 49 0.62 -7.94 5.98
N LEU A 50 1.64 -8.51 6.61
CA LEU A 50 2.36 -9.67 6.08
C LEU A 50 1.45 -10.92 6.10
N LEU A 51 1.54 -11.71 5.03
CA LEU A 51 0.87 -12.99 4.86
C LEU A 51 1.93 -14.07 4.57
N GLU A 52 1.56 -15.36 4.66
CA GLU A 52 2.49 -16.46 4.34
C GLU A 52 3.05 -16.37 2.91
N ASP A 53 2.25 -15.91 1.95
CA ASP A 53 2.60 -15.88 0.53
C ASP A 53 2.78 -14.45 -0.03
N GLY A 54 2.92 -13.43 0.82
CA GLY A 54 3.08 -12.05 0.35
C GLY A 54 2.71 -10.99 1.39
N ALA A 55 2.22 -9.83 0.92
CA ALA A 55 1.82 -8.74 1.78
C ALA A 55 0.54 -8.07 1.31
N ARG A 56 -0.15 -7.39 2.23
CA ARG A 56 -1.31 -6.55 1.94
C ARG A 56 -1.13 -5.15 2.50
N ILE A 57 -1.55 -4.16 1.72
CA ILE A 57 -1.64 -2.77 2.18
C ILE A 57 -3.08 -2.47 2.52
N ALA A 58 -3.32 -1.93 3.71
CA ALA A 58 -4.63 -1.49 4.17
C ALA A 58 -4.58 -0.03 4.59
N PHE A 59 -5.55 0.76 4.15
CA PHE A 59 -5.70 2.17 4.50
C PHE A 59 -6.73 2.34 5.63
N TYR A 60 -6.51 3.34 6.48
CA TYR A 60 -7.31 3.63 7.66
C TYR A 60 -7.54 5.13 7.83
N GLY A 61 -8.67 5.48 8.43
CA GLY A 61 -9.02 6.86 8.77
C GLY A 61 -9.22 7.73 7.53
N ASP A 62 -8.73 8.96 7.60
CA ASP A 62 -8.84 9.96 6.53
C ASP A 62 -7.87 9.69 5.36
N ALA A 63 -6.93 8.76 5.52
CA ALA A 63 -6.05 8.28 4.46
C ALA A 63 -6.72 7.24 3.53
N LEU A 64 -8.03 6.99 3.68
CA LEU A 64 -8.77 6.11 2.80
C LEU A 64 -8.86 6.73 1.39
N PRO A 65 -8.31 6.07 0.36
CA PRO A 65 -8.40 6.58 -1.00
C PRO A 65 -9.84 6.55 -1.51
N GLU A 66 -10.22 7.58 -2.24
CA GLU A 66 -11.54 7.73 -2.85
C GLU A 66 -11.60 7.04 -4.22
N ASN A 67 -12.82 6.94 -4.78
CA ASN A 67 -13.00 6.33 -6.10
C ASN A 67 -12.36 7.22 -7.18
N GLY A 68 -11.44 6.63 -7.94
CA GLY A 68 -10.69 7.35 -8.98
C GLY A 68 -9.31 7.85 -8.53
N ASP A 69 -8.95 7.64 -7.27
CA ASP A 69 -7.60 7.97 -6.78
C ASP A 69 -6.55 7.04 -7.39
N ALA A 70 -5.44 7.64 -7.82
CA ALA A 70 -4.26 6.92 -8.27
C ALA A 70 -3.41 6.55 -7.07
N ILE A 71 -3.13 5.26 -6.88
CA ILE A 71 -2.34 4.77 -5.75
C ILE A 71 -1.05 4.18 -6.29
N THR A 72 0.07 4.78 -5.87
CA THR A 72 1.40 4.28 -6.18
C THR A 72 1.97 3.65 -4.93
N VAL A 73 2.48 2.43 -5.06
CA VAL A 73 3.13 1.72 -3.96
C VAL A 73 4.54 1.38 -4.40
N THR A 74 5.51 1.89 -3.66
CA THR A 74 6.93 1.61 -3.89
C THR A 74 7.45 0.77 -2.73
N TYR A 75 8.16 -0.32 -3.02
CA TYR A 75 8.73 -1.16 -1.97
C TYR A 75 9.99 -1.88 -2.44
N ASP A 76 10.91 -2.10 -1.50
CA ASP A 76 11.97 -3.07 -1.70
C ASP A 76 11.43 -4.48 -1.43
N TYR A 77 11.76 -5.40 -2.32
CA TYR A 77 11.48 -6.82 -2.17
C TYR A 77 12.77 -7.56 -1.81
N VAL A 78 12.64 -8.63 -1.02
CA VAL A 78 13.76 -9.55 -0.80
C VAL A 78 13.77 -10.53 -1.97
N PRO A 79 14.80 -10.55 -2.84
CA PRO A 79 14.93 -11.59 -3.84
C PRO A 79 15.15 -12.94 -3.15
N GLU A 80 14.40 -13.96 -3.55
CA GLU A 80 14.61 -15.36 -3.16
C GLU A 80 15.99 -15.88 -3.59
#